data_AF-A0A817ZKH7-F1
#
_entry.id   AF-A0A817ZKH7-F1
#
_cell.length_a   1.000
_cell.length_b   1.000
_cell.length_c   1.000
_cell.angle_alpha   90.00
_cell.angle_beta   90.00
_cell.angle_gamma   90.00
#
_symmetry.space_group_name_H-M   'P 1'
#
loop_
_entity.id
_entity.type
_entity.pdbx_description
1 polymer ?
#
loop_
_entity_poly.entity_id
_entity_poly.type
_entity_poly.pdbx_seq_one_letter_code
_entity_poly.pdbx_strand_id
1 'polypeptide(L)'
;MSSASVAASILLVSKYSVMYGYSLIAIVGCIGNAWNILIFTGSKSIRHNQCGFYLITTSISDCCLLLVVLPFRISELAFETDITQLSDFWCKFRPMLTSALTLISLSSVCFAAIDQYLSTNHHVWIRQMSTLKLAHRLVYGALIIWTIYGSVFLIFFRLHPTLGCIIENVAFSQYYSFFHFIILNSVMPIVISSLFSLFAYMNVRRIVQLRVQAIRRQRDKQLTAMVLAKVALLVVTVFPSVIIRIHILNRKTDANDYIQVAVDQLISSVSYALFYTNSAVRHFFV
;
A
#
# COMPACT_ATOMS: atom_id res chain seq x y z
N MET A 1 -16.96 32.24 -18.58
CA MET A 1 -15.95 31.19 -18.82
C MET A 1 -16.66 30.01 -19.47
N SER A 2 -16.14 29.47 -20.58
CA SER A 2 -16.74 28.28 -21.22
C SER A 2 -16.52 27.04 -20.34
N SER A 3 -17.41 26.05 -20.44
CA SER A 3 -17.27 24.76 -19.74
C SER A 3 -15.90 24.10 -20.00
N ALA A 4 -15.38 24.23 -21.23
CA ALA A 4 -14.05 23.77 -21.62
C ALA A 4 -12.92 24.49 -20.86
N SER A 5 -13.01 25.81 -20.65
CA SER A 5 -11.99 26.57 -19.91
C SER A 5 -11.92 26.20 -18.42
N VAL A 6 -13.07 25.85 -17.83
CA VAL A 6 -13.15 25.38 -16.45
C VAL A 6 -12.55 23.98 -16.33
N ALA A 7 -12.91 23.07 -17.24
CA ALA A 7 -12.34 21.72 -17.28
C ALA A 7 -10.81 21.73 -17.43
N ALA A 8 -10.28 22.58 -18.32
CA ALA A 8 -8.84 22.75 -18.49
C ALA A 8 -8.14 23.23 -17.21
N SER A 9 -8.75 24.16 -16.48
CA SER A 9 -8.20 24.67 -15.21
C SER A 9 -8.15 23.57 -14.13
N ILE A 10 -9.19 22.73 -14.06
CA ILE A 10 -9.23 21.58 -13.12
C ILE A 10 -8.14 20.55 -13.45
N LEU A 11 -7.96 20.23 -14.73
CA LEU A 11 -6.91 19.32 -15.18
C LEU A 11 -5.51 19.87 -14.86
N LEU A 12 -5.31 21.18 -15.02
CA LEU A 12 -4.05 21.84 -14.66
C LEU A 12 -3.76 21.72 -13.15
N VAL A 13 -4.76 21.94 -12.31
CA VAL A 13 -4.64 21.73 -10.86
C VAL A 13 -4.31 20.27 -10.53
N SER A 14 -4.96 19.31 -11.20
CA SER A 14 -4.65 17.88 -11.05
C SER A 14 -3.18 17.60 -11.39
N LYS A 15 -2.68 18.15 -12.50
CA LYS A 15 -1.29 18.00 -12.96
C LYS A 15 -0.29 18.50 -11.91
N TYR A 16 -0.50 19.72 -11.38
CA TYR A 16 0.36 20.27 -10.33
C TYR A 16 0.26 19.49 -9.02
N SER A 17 -0.93 19.02 -8.64
CA SER A 17 -1.11 18.20 -7.43
C SER A 17 -0.32 16.90 -7.50
N VAL A 18 -0.28 16.25 -8.68
CA VAL A 18 0.53 15.06 -8.91
C VAL A 18 2.02 15.41 -8.86
N MET A 19 2.45 16.42 -9.60
CA MET A 19 3.87 16.77 -9.69
C MET A 19 4.47 17.10 -8.32
N TYR A 20 3.87 18.03 -7.58
CA TYR A 20 4.42 18.46 -6.28
C TYR A 20 4.06 17.49 -5.15
N GLY A 21 2.81 17.02 -5.11
CA GLY A 21 2.34 16.13 -4.05
C GLY A 21 3.05 14.78 -4.08
N TYR A 22 3.18 14.15 -5.25
CA TYR A 22 3.78 12.83 -5.32
C TYR A 22 5.30 12.91 -5.15
N SER A 23 5.94 13.98 -5.64
CA SER A 23 7.38 14.20 -5.39
C SER A 23 7.67 14.37 -3.89
N LEU A 24 6.82 15.10 -3.18
CA LEU A 24 6.94 15.24 -1.73
C LEU A 24 6.77 13.89 -1.01
N ILE A 25 5.75 13.11 -1.40
CA ILE A 25 5.50 11.76 -0.87
C ILE A 25 6.71 10.85 -1.13
N ALA A 26 7.29 10.90 -2.34
CA ALA A 26 8.45 10.11 -2.71
C ALA A 26 9.66 10.44 -1.82
N ILE A 27 9.99 11.74 -1.66
CA ILE A 27 11.14 12.18 -0.88
C ILE A 27 10.96 11.82 0.59
N VAL A 28 9.86 12.25 1.20
CA VAL A 28 9.59 12.03 2.63
C VAL A 28 9.46 10.53 2.92
N GLY A 29 8.79 9.78 2.05
CA GLY A 29 8.58 8.36 2.23
C GLY A 29 9.85 7.52 2.07
N CYS A 30 10.69 7.80 1.07
CA CYS A 30 11.98 7.11 0.91
C CYS A 30 12.89 7.35 2.12
N ILE A 31 12.97 8.59 2.57
CA ILE A 31 13.73 8.99 3.76
C ILE A 31 13.17 8.29 5.02
N GLY A 32 11.85 8.29 5.19
CA GLY A 32 11.17 7.64 6.32
C GLY A 32 11.40 6.12 6.35
N ASN A 33 11.25 5.45 5.20
CA ASN A 33 11.48 4.01 5.08
C ASN A 33 12.96 3.63 5.27
N ALA A 34 13.90 4.43 4.77
CA ALA A 34 15.32 4.23 5.03
C ALA A 34 15.62 4.29 6.53
N TRP A 35 15.06 5.27 7.25
CA TRP A 35 15.18 5.33 8.71
C TRP A 35 14.55 4.13 9.42
N ASN A 36 13.36 3.69 9.01
CA ASN A 36 12.72 2.50 9.57
C ASN A 36 13.62 1.28 9.42
N ILE A 37 14.18 1.06 8.23
CA ILE A 37 15.11 -0.04 7.95
C ILE A 37 16.33 0.07 8.85
N LEU A 38 16.97 1.23 8.96
CA LEU A 38 18.15 1.44 9.81
C LEU A 38 17.85 1.18 11.30
N ILE A 39 16.72 1.66 11.82
CA ILE A 39 16.32 1.48 13.23
C ILE A 39 16.07 0.00 13.53
N PHE A 40 15.31 -0.70 12.68
CA PHE A 40 14.97 -2.10 12.92
C PHE A 40 16.14 -3.06 12.69
N THR A 41 17.04 -2.75 11.76
CA THR A 41 18.25 -3.55 11.54
C THR A 41 19.34 -3.26 12.59
N GLY A 42 19.45 -2.02 13.06
CA GLY A 42 20.43 -1.59 14.08
C GLY A 42 20.10 -2.05 15.50
N SER A 43 18.83 -2.11 15.86
CA SER A 43 18.42 -2.56 17.20
C SER A 43 18.51 -4.09 17.34
N LYS A 44 19.54 -4.58 18.06
CA LYS A 44 19.71 -6.02 18.36
C LYS A 44 18.46 -6.68 18.95
N SER A 45 17.72 -5.91 19.77
CA SER A 45 16.47 -6.32 20.39
C SER A 45 15.42 -6.60 19.32
N ILE A 46 15.19 -5.67 18.38
CA ILE A 46 14.11 -5.76 17.38
C ILE A 46 14.47 -6.66 16.20
N ARG A 47 15.76 -6.76 15.81
CA ARG A 47 16.23 -7.57 14.69
C ARG A 47 15.90 -9.06 14.80
N HIS A 48 15.85 -9.60 16.01
CA HIS A 48 15.47 -11.00 16.25
C HIS A 48 13.96 -11.18 16.49
N ASN A 49 13.17 -10.13 16.30
CA ASN A 49 11.73 -10.19 16.43
C ASN A 49 11.04 -10.47 15.10
N GLN A 50 9.99 -11.27 15.15
CA GLN A 50 9.15 -11.62 14.00
C GLN A 50 8.44 -10.40 13.44
N CYS A 51 7.73 -9.66 14.30
CA CYS A 51 7.11 -8.38 13.94
C CYS A 51 8.10 -7.37 13.33
N GLY A 52 9.32 -7.29 13.86
CA GLY A 52 10.36 -6.40 13.33
C GLY A 52 10.75 -6.79 11.90
N PHE A 53 10.87 -8.09 11.62
CA PHE A 53 11.15 -8.58 10.27
C PHE A 53 10.05 -8.21 9.27
N TYR A 54 8.76 -8.39 9.61
CA TYR A 54 7.66 -7.99 8.75
C TYR A 54 7.65 -6.48 8.46
N LEU A 55 7.93 -5.65 9.46
CA LEU A 55 7.98 -4.19 9.32
C LEU A 55 9.17 -3.72 8.47
N ILE A 56 10.31 -4.41 8.55
CA ILE A 56 11.44 -4.20 7.61
C ILE A 56 11.01 -4.56 6.19
N THR A 57 10.37 -5.73 5.99
CA THR A 57 9.89 -6.14 4.67
C THR A 57 8.92 -5.12 4.09
N THR A 58 7.93 -4.66 4.86
CA THR A 58 7.02 -3.57 4.48
C THR A 58 7.80 -2.32 4.06
N SER A 59 8.78 -1.89 4.86
CA SER A 59 9.58 -0.68 4.56
C SER A 59 10.41 -0.82 3.28
N ILE A 60 10.96 -2.01 3.01
CA ILE A 60 11.70 -2.29 1.76
C ILE A 60 10.75 -2.23 0.56
N SER A 61 9.61 -2.92 0.63
CA SER A 61 8.62 -2.92 -0.44
C SER A 61 8.06 -1.53 -0.72
N ASP A 62 7.73 -0.77 0.33
CA ASP A 62 7.26 0.60 0.25
C ASP A 62 8.33 1.53 -0.36
N CYS A 63 9.62 1.38 0.03
CA CYS A 63 10.73 2.13 -0.56
C CYS A 63 10.91 1.82 -2.05
N CYS A 64 10.89 0.55 -2.46
CA CYS A 64 10.95 0.16 -3.86
C CYS A 64 9.78 0.74 -4.67
N LEU A 65 8.58 0.77 -4.09
CA LEU A 65 7.39 1.33 -4.73
C LEU A 65 7.52 2.85 -4.91
N LEU A 66 8.03 3.57 -3.92
CA LEU A 66 8.27 5.01 -4.02
C LEU A 66 9.43 5.39 -4.95
N LEU A 67 10.48 4.57 -5.04
CA LEU A 67 11.64 4.84 -5.90
C LEU A 67 11.43 4.45 -7.36
N VAL A 68 10.68 3.38 -7.61
CA VAL A 68 10.51 2.84 -8.97
C VAL A 68 9.15 3.23 -9.52
N VAL A 69 8.06 2.88 -8.85
CA VAL A 69 6.70 3.01 -9.41
C VAL A 69 6.23 4.48 -9.44
N LEU A 70 6.47 5.22 -8.36
CA LEU A 70 5.93 6.57 -8.23
C LEU A 70 6.51 7.57 -9.26
N PRO A 71 7.83 7.56 -9.58
CA PRO A 71 8.38 8.42 -10.64
C PRO A 71 7.76 8.15 -12.01
N PHE A 72 7.52 6.88 -12.39
CA PHE A 72 6.82 6.57 -13.64
C PHE A 72 5.37 7.06 -13.66
N ARG A 73 4.71 7.09 -12.49
CA ARG A 73 3.35 7.64 -12.37
C ARG A 73 3.36 9.16 -12.47
N ILE A 74 4.36 9.82 -11.89
CA ILE A 74 4.56 11.27 -12.05
C ILE A 74 4.81 11.59 -13.52
N SER A 75 5.66 10.82 -14.20
CA SER A 75 5.94 11.07 -15.62
C SER A 75 4.69 10.98 -16.49
N GLU A 76 3.87 9.94 -16.29
CA GLU A 76 2.63 9.72 -17.04
C GLU A 76 1.58 10.82 -16.83
N LEU A 77 1.43 11.32 -15.61
CA LEU A 77 0.35 12.25 -15.26
C LEU A 77 0.76 13.73 -15.31
N ALA A 78 2.05 14.02 -15.10
CA ALA A 78 2.56 15.38 -15.01
C ALA A 78 3.26 15.88 -16.28
N PHE A 79 3.72 14.98 -17.15
CA PHE A 79 4.36 15.35 -18.40
C PHE A 79 3.50 14.87 -19.57
N GLU A 80 3.18 15.76 -20.50
CA GLU A 80 2.44 15.42 -21.74
C GLU A 80 3.27 14.54 -22.69
N THR A 81 4.53 14.28 -22.34
CA THR A 81 5.39 13.24 -22.89
C THR A 81 5.14 11.94 -22.15
N ASP A 82 4.27 11.09 -22.69
CA ASP A 82 4.04 9.73 -22.21
C ASP A 82 5.36 8.92 -22.25
N ILE A 83 6.05 8.78 -21.13
CA ILE A 83 7.15 7.79 -20.98
C ILE A 83 6.60 6.35 -21.10
N THR A 84 5.29 6.19 -20.98
CA THR A 84 4.54 4.98 -21.33
C THR A 84 4.50 4.72 -22.84
N GLN A 85 4.61 5.73 -23.70
CA GLN A 85 4.86 5.58 -25.14
C GLN A 85 6.33 5.25 -25.47
N LEU A 86 7.24 5.41 -24.51
CA LEU A 86 8.67 5.16 -24.70
C LEU A 86 9.02 3.66 -24.76
N SER A 87 8.22 2.77 -24.15
CA SER A 87 8.40 1.32 -24.31
C SER A 87 7.21 0.47 -23.84
N ASP A 88 6.79 -0.48 -24.68
CA ASP A 88 5.83 -1.55 -24.31
C ASP A 88 6.29 -2.34 -23.06
N PHE A 89 7.61 -2.47 -22.86
CA PHE A 89 8.18 -3.10 -21.68
C PHE A 89 7.76 -2.39 -20.39
N TRP A 90 7.87 -1.06 -20.33
CA TRP A 90 7.55 -0.29 -19.13
C TRP A 90 6.04 -0.25 -18.85
N CYS A 91 5.22 -0.22 -19.90
CA CYS A 91 3.77 -0.33 -19.79
C CYS A 91 3.34 -1.62 -19.06
N LYS A 92 4.03 -2.73 -19.31
CA LYS A 92 3.76 -4.02 -18.66
C LYS A 92 4.45 -4.18 -17.31
N PHE A 93 5.72 -3.79 -17.23
CA PHE A 93 6.56 -4.01 -16.05
C PHE A 93 6.08 -3.20 -14.85
N ARG A 94 5.61 -1.97 -15.07
CA ARG A 94 5.11 -1.09 -14.01
C ARG A 94 3.91 -1.68 -13.25
N PRO A 95 2.78 -2.07 -13.89
CA PRO A 95 1.65 -2.65 -13.18
C PRO A 95 1.98 -4.01 -12.53
N MET A 96 2.86 -4.81 -13.14
CA MET A 96 3.41 -6.02 -12.51
C MET A 96 4.10 -5.69 -11.18
N LEU A 97 5.06 -4.76 -11.22
CA LEU A 97 5.85 -4.39 -10.03
C LEU A 97 4.98 -3.71 -8.97
N THR A 98 4.07 -2.82 -9.39
CA THR A 98 3.11 -2.14 -8.50
C THR A 98 2.26 -3.17 -7.75
N SER A 99 1.69 -4.13 -8.46
CA SER A 99 0.85 -5.17 -7.88
C SER A 99 1.63 -6.05 -6.91
N ALA A 100 2.81 -6.52 -7.31
CA ALA A 100 3.64 -7.38 -6.48
C ALA A 100 4.10 -6.67 -5.19
N LEU A 101 4.71 -5.48 -5.31
CA LEU A 101 5.24 -4.75 -4.15
C LEU A 101 4.14 -4.30 -3.18
N THR A 102 3.00 -3.85 -3.72
CA THR A 102 1.84 -3.46 -2.90
C THR A 102 1.32 -4.65 -2.09
N LEU A 103 1.11 -5.80 -2.73
CA LEU A 103 0.58 -6.98 -2.06
C LEU A 103 1.58 -7.57 -1.06
N ILE A 104 2.89 -7.51 -1.34
CA ILE A 104 3.94 -7.89 -0.37
C ILE A 104 3.91 -6.97 0.85
N SER A 105 3.79 -5.65 0.65
CA SER A 105 3.70 -4.66 1.72
C SER A 105 2.48 -4.90 2.60
N LEU A 106 1.29 -5.04 1.99
CA LEU A 106 0.02 -5.28 2.68
C LEU A 106 -0.01 -6.64 3.40
N SER A 107 0.51 -7.69 2.76
CA SER A 107 0.61 -9.02 3.39
C SER A 107 1.52 -8.99 4.60
N SER A 108 2.66 -8.30 4.51
CA SER A 108 3.58 -8.11 5.64
C SER A 108 2.92 -7.39 6.80
N VAL A 109 2.09 -6.36 6.55
CA VAL A 109 1.29 -5.70 7.59
C VAL A 109 0.28 -6.66 8.23
N CYS A 110 -0.41 -7.47 7.42
CA CYS A 110 -1.34 -8.48 7.93
C CYS A 110 -0.63 -9.53 8.80
N PHE A 111 0.52 -10.02 8.33
CA PHE A 111 1.33 -10.97 9.08
C PHE A 111 1.86 -10.36 10.38
N ALA A 112 2.27 -9.08 10.37
CA ALA A 112 2.65 -8.38 11.60
C ALA A 112 1.48 -8.29 12.60
N ALA A 113 0.27 -7.99 12.15
CA ALA A 113 -0.92 -7.97 13.00
C ALA A 113 -1.25 -9.35 13.60
N ILE A 114 -1.19 -10.40 12.78
CA ILE A 114 -1.41 -11.79 13.21
C ILE A 114 -0.32 -12.20 14.22
N ASP A 115 0.95 -11.92 13.93
CA ASP A 115 2.08 -12.22 14.81
C ASP A 115 1.98 -11.47 16.15
N GLN A 116 1.54 -10.21 16.15
CA GLN A 116 1.24 -9.48 17.38
C GLN A 116 0.11 -10.15 18.17
N TYR A 117 -0.94 -10.64 17.53
CA TYR A 117 -1.99 -11.38 18.21
C TYR A 117 -1.49 -12.70 18.82
N LEU A 118 -0.70 -13.47 18.06
CA LEU A 118 -0.14 -14.75 18.51
C LEU A 118 0.81 -14.54 19.69
N SER A 119 1.77 -13.62 19.55
CA SER A 119 2.80 -13.34 20.57
C SER A 119 2.24 -12.80 21.88
N THR A 120 1.13 -12.05 21.82
CA THR A 120 0.46 -11.46 23.00
C THR A 120 -0.62 -12.37 23.59
N ASN A 121 -0.89 -13.54 23.01
CA ASN A 121 -1.94 -14.42 23.53
C ASN A 121 -1.59 -14.96 24.94
N HIS A 122 -2.63 -15.14 25.77
CA HIS A 122 -2.49 -15.73 27.10
C HIS A 122 -2.07 -17.21 27.04
N HIS A 123 -2.53 -17.94 26.02
CA HIS A 123 -2.23 -19.35 25.87
C HIS A 123 -0.80 -19.55 25.34
N VAL A 124 0.00 -20.30 26.09
CA VAL A 124 1.42 -20.54 25.76
C VAL A 124 1.57 -21.24 24.40
N TRP A 125 0.69 -22.18 24.07
CA TRP A 125 0.74 -22.92 22.80
C TRP A 125 0.51 -22.00 21.59
N ILE A 126 -0.43 -21.04 21.67
CA ILE A 126 -0.66 -20.03 20.62
C ILE A 126 0.57 -19.14 20.46
N ARG A 127 1.15 -18.70 21.59
CA ARG A 127 2.35 -17.86 21.59
C ARG A 127 3.57 -18.56 20.98
N GLN A 128 3.69 -19.87 21.15
CA GLN A 128 4.78 -20.66 20.56
C GLN A 128 4.68 -20.79 19.03
N MET A 129 3.52 -20.51 18.43
CA MET A 129 3.38 -20.49 16.97
C MET A 129 4.11 -19.30 16.33
N SER A 130 4.22 -18.17 17.06
CA SER A 130 5.02 -17.00 16.70
C SER A 130 6.50 -17.39 16.69
N THR A 131 7.03 -17.76 15.52
CA THR A 131 8.44 -18.11 15.34
C THR A 131 9.07 -17.33 14.19
N LEU A 132 10.35 -16.97 14.33
CA LEU A 132 11.07 -16.25 13.28
C LEU A 132 11.18 -17.08 12.00
N LYS A 133 11.24 -18.41 12.12
CA LYS A 133 11.22 -19.34 10.98
C LYS A 133 9.90 -19.24 10.20
N LEU A 134 8.76 -19.17 10.90
CA LEU A 134 7.47 -18.96 10.28
C LEU A 134 7.41 -17.60 9.57
N ALA A 135 7.94 -16.54 10.19
CA ALA A 135 7.99 -15.21 9.58
C ALA A 135 8.73 -15.19 8.24
N HIS A 136 9.91 -15.81 8.18
CA HIS A 136 10.65 -15.95 6.93
C HIS A 136 9.85 -16.74 5.88
N ARG A 137 9.26 -17.89 6.27
CA ARG A 137 8.47 -18.72 5.34
C ARG A 137 7.27 -17.95 4.77
N LEU A 138 6.56 -17.20 5.60
CA LEU A 138 5.40 -16.41 5.17
C LEU A 138 5.81 -15.28 4.22
N VAL A 139 6.89 -14.55 4.52
CA VAL A 139 7.37 -13.47 3.63
C VAL A 139 7.89 -14.02 2.31
N TYR A 140 8.72 -15.07 2.32
CA TYR A 140 9.21 -15.67 1.09
C TYR A 140 8.09 -16.29 0.25
N GLY A 141 7.13 -16.96 0.90
CA GLY A 141 5.93 -17.47 0.24
C GLY A 141 5.12 -16.35 -0.41
N ALA A 142 4.86 -15.26 0.33
CA ALA A 142 4.16 -14.09 -0.20
C ALA A 142 4.92 -13.45 -1.38
N LEU A 143 6.24 -13.31 -1.27
CA LEU A 143 7.07 -12.76 -2.36
C LEU A 143 6.93 -13.60 -3.64
N ILE A 144 7.00 -14.93 -3.54
CA ILE A 144 6.84 -15.83 -4.69
C ILE A 144 5.43 -15.74 -5.26
N ILE A 145 4.40 -15.88 -4.40
CA ILE A 145 2.99 -15.87 -4.81
C ILE A 145 2.64 -14.54 -5.50
N TRP A 146 3.02 -13.41 -4.91
CA TRP A 146 2.67 -12.09 -5.43
C TRP A 146 3.49 -11.70 -6.66
N THR A 147 4.71 -12.21 -6.82
CA THR A 147 5.48 -12.04 -8.07
C THR A 147 4.87 -12.85 -9.21
N ILE A 148 4.48 -14.10 -8.96
CA ILE A 148 3.78 -14.94 -9.95
C ILE A 148 2.44 -14.30 -10.31
N TYR A 149 1.66 -13.87 -9.33
CA TYR A 149 0.41 -13.16 -9.54
C TYR A 149 0.62 -11.86 -10.34
N GLY A 150 1.64 -11.08 -9.98
CA GLY A 150 2.05 -9.88 -10.71
C GLY A 150 2.40 -10.15 -12.16
N SER A 151 2.97 -11.31 -12.50
CA SER A 151 3.35 -11.64 -13.87
C SER A 151 2.16 -11.70 -14.84
N VAL A 152 0.94 -11.94 -14.34
CA VAL A 152 -0.29 -11.91 -15.14
C VAL A 152 -0.49 -10.54 -15.80
N PHE A 153 -0.08 -9.47 -15.11
CA PHE A 153 -0.17 -8.09 -15.63
C PHE A 153 0.70 -7.86 -16.86
N LEU A 154 1.78 -8.63 -17.05
CA LEU A 154 2.63 -8.54 -18.25
C LEU A 154 1.90 -8.98 -19.53
N ILE A 155 0.89 -9.85 -19.39
CA ILE A 155 0.17 -10.45 -20.52
C ILE A 155 -0.95 -9.53 -20.98
N PHE A 156 -1.68 -8.92 -20.03
CA PHE A 156 -2.92 -8.20 -20.31
C PHE A 156 -2.77 -6.69 -20.53
N PHE A 157 -1.68 -6.08 -20.04
CA PHE A 157 -1.41 -4.67 -20.32
C PHE A 157 -0.74 -4.52 -21.68
N ARG A 158 -1.22 -3.56 -22.47
CA ARG A 158 -0.66 -3.23 -23.78
C ARG A 158 -0.59 -1.73 -23.99
N LEU A 159 0.41 -1.33 -24.76
CA LEU A 159 0.57 0.05 -25.18
C LEU A 159 -0.36 0.36 -26.36
N HIS A 160 -1.30 1.28 -26.15
CA HIS A 160 -2.19 1.79 -27.18
C HIS A 160 -1.69 3.15 -27.69
N PRO A 161 -1.64 3.40 -29.01
CA PRO A 161 -1.04 4.62 -29.59
C PRO A 161 -1.68 5.94 -29.13
N THR A 162 -2.99 5.92 -28.83
CA THR A 162 -3.77 7.12 -28.50
C THR A 162 -4.22 7.19 -27.04
N LEU A 163 -4.21 6.07 -26.33
CA LEU A 163 -4.77 5.94 -24.97
C LEU A 163 -3.69 5.60 -23.93
N GLY A 164 -2.44 5.43 -24.37
CA GLY A 164 -1.34 5.01 -23.52
C GLY A 164 -1.48 3.55 -23.08
N CYS A 165 -1.02 3.26 -21.87
CA CYS A 165 -0.98 1.89 -21.35
C CYS A 165 -2.32 1.46 -20.76
N ILE A 166 -3.04 0.57 -21.46
CA ILE A 166 -4.41 0.16 -21.08
C ILE A 166 -4.58 -1.35 -21.03
N ILE A 167 -5.69 -1.77 -20.41
CA ILE A 167 -6.18 -3.16 -20.44
C ILE A 167 -7.22 -3.27 -21.54
N GLU A 168 -6.91 -3.98 -22.62
CA GLU A 168 -7.85 -4.19 -23.75
C GLU A 168 -8.95 -5.20 -23.39
N ASN A 169 -8.63 -6.22 -22.59
CA ASN A 169 -9.57 -7.27 -22.23
C ASN A 169 -10.56 -6.79 -21.17
N VAL A 170 -11.84 -6.65 -21.55
CA VAL A 170 -12.91 -6.16 -20.66
C VAL A 170 -13.07 -7.03 -19.41
N ALA A 171 -13.00 -8.35 -19.54
CA ALA A 171 -13.12 -9.26 -18.40
C ALA A 171 -11.95 -9.09 -17.41
N PHE A 172 -10.73 -8.93 -17.92
CA PHE A 172 -9.56 -8.65 -17.07
C PHE A 172 -9.63 -7.26 -16.43
N SER A 173 -10.16 -6.26 -17.15
CA SER A 173 -10.37 -4.91 -16.61
C SER A 173 -11.37 -4.90 -15.44
N GLN A 174 -12.45 -5.68 -15.55
CA GLN A 174 -13.40 -5.88 -14.45
C GLN A 174 -12.75 -6.64 -13.28
N TYR A 175 -12.04 -7.73 -13.57
CA TYR A 175 -11.28 -8.47 -12.55
C TYR A 175 -10.29 -7.58 -11.79
N TYR A 176 -9.51 -6.78 -12.52
CA TYR A 176 -8.56 -5.84 -11.94
C TYR A 176 -9.24 -4.80 -11.05
N SER A 177 -10.37 -4.25 -11.50
CA SER A 177 -11.08 -3.19 -10.78
C SER A 177 -11.78 -3.70 -9.53
N PHE A 178 -12.47 -4.84 -9.59
CA PHE A 178 -13.24 -5.36 -8.47
C PHE A 178 -12.41 -6.28 -7.56
N PHE A 179 -11.73 -7.26 -8.13
CA PHE A 179 -11.01 -8.24 -7.32
C PHE A 179 -9.66 -7.71 -6.85
N HIS A 180 -8.82 -7.25 -7.78
CA HIS A 180 -7.47 -6.80 -7.40
C HIS A 180 -7.51 -5.51 -6.57
N PHE A 181 -8.18 -4.47 -7.05
CA PHE A 181 -8.14 -3.16 -6.39
C PHE A 181 -8.99 -3.09 -5.12
N ILE A 182 -10.26 -3.52 -5.17
CA ILE A 182 -11.18 -3.42 -4.03
C ILE A 182 -10.90 -4.54 -3.02
N ILE A 183 -10.85 -5.80 -3.45
CA ILE A 183 -10.72 -6.92 -2.51
C ILE A 183 -9.27 -7.07 -2.02
N LEU A 184 -8.31 -7.30 -2.92
CA LEU A 184 -6.95 -7.65 -2.52
C LEU A 184 -6.15 -6.46 -1.97
N ASN A 185 -6.21 -5.29 -2.61
CA ASN A 185 -5.43 -4.12 -2.15
C ASN A 185 -6.07 -3.39 -0.98
N SER A 186 -7.35 -3.65 -0.66
CA SER A 186 -8.10 -2.81 0.29
C SER A 186 -8.88 -3.60 1.33
N VAL A 187 -9.99 -4.24 0.95
CA VAL A 187 -10.92 -4.85 1.92
C VAL A 187 -10.25 -5.96 2.73
N MET A 188 -9.59 -6.91 2.05
CA MET A 188 -8.92 -8.04 2.69
C MET A 188 -7.85 -7.58 3.71
N PRO A 189 -6.85 -6.75 3.33
CA PRO A 189 -5.82 -6.33 4.27
C PRO A 189 -6.37 -5.46 5.41
N ILE A 190 -7.36 -4.59 5.14
CA ILE A 190 -7.99 -3.77 6.18
C ILE A 190 -8.69 -4.67 7.21
N VAL A 191 -9.52 -5.61 6.76
CA VAL A 191 -10.30 -6.47 7.65
C VAL A 191 -9.38 -7.36 8.49
N ILE A 192 -8.41 -8.05 7.85
CA ILE A 192 -7.48 -8.95 8.54
C ILE A 192 -6.64 -8.16 9.53
N SER A 193 -5.97 -7.10 9.09
CA SER A 193 -5.04 -6.36 9.95
C SER A 193 -5.77 -5.64 11.10
N SER A 194 -6.99 -5.13 10.88
CA SER A 194 -7.79 -4.48 11.93
C SER A 194 -8.27 -5.47 12.98
N LEU A 195 -8.81 -6.63 12.57
CA LEU A 195 -9.26 -7.67 13.50
C LEU A 195 -8.13 -8.15 14.41
N PHE A 196 -7.02 -8.57 13.81
CA PHE A 196 -5.90 -9.11 14.60
C PHE A 196 -5.19 -8.06 15.43
N SER A 197 -5.07 -6.81 14.95
CA SER A 197 -4.50 -5.72 15.75
C SER A 197 -5.38 -5.36 16.94
N LEU A 198 -6.71 -5.39 16.78
CA LEU A 198 -7.64 -5.17 17.89
C LEU A 198 -7.53 -6.27 18.94
N PHE A 199 -7.49 -7.54 18.51
CA PHE A 199 -7.29 -8.67 19.43
C PHE A 199 -5.93 -8.61 20.13
N ALA A 200 -4.86 -8.25 19.43
CA ALA A 200 -3.55 -8.03 20.04
C ALA A 200 -3.59 -6.92 21.10
N TYR A 201 -4.25 -5.80 20.80
CA TYR A 201 -4.43 -4.70 21.75
C TYR A 201 -5.19 -5.11 23.01
N MET A 202 -6.29 -5.87 22.86
CA MET A 202 -7.06 -6.42 23.99
C MET A 202 -6.20 -7.34 24.86
N ASN A 203 -5.40 -8.20 24.24
CA ASN A 203 -4.49 -9.11 24.93
C ASN A 203 -3.39 -8.35 25.71
N VAL A 204 -2.76 -7.35 25.10
CA VAL A 204 -1.75 -6.51 25.77
C VAL A 204 -2.35 -5.78 26.97
N ARG A 205 -3.55 -5.23 26.84
CA ARG A 205 -4.26 -4.56 27.94
C ARG A 205 -4.53 -5.52 29.11
N ARG A 206 -4.80 -6.79 28.83
CA ARG A 206 -4.97 -7.84 29.84
C ARG A 206 -3.65 -8.24 30.50
N ILE A 207 -2.57 -8.40 29.73
CA ILE A 207 -1.22 -8.74 30.25
C ILE A 207 -0.69 -7.65 31.19
N VAL A 208 -0.97 -6.38 30.88
CA VAL A 208 -0.66 -5.21 31.71
C VAL A 208 -1.21 -5.36 33.14
N GLN A 209 -2.32 -6.08 33.32
CA GLN A 209 -2.95 -6.30 34.62
C GLN A 209 -2.30 -7.46 35.43
N LEU A 210 -1.54 -8.36 34.79
CA LEU A 210 -1.11 -9.65 35.38
C LEU A 210 0.40 -9.77 35.76
N ARG A 211 1.10 -8.68 36.13
CA ARG A 211 2.51 -8.69 36.65
C ARG A 211 3.52 -9.55 35.84
N VAL A 212 3.50 -9.49 34.50
CA VAL A 212 4.60 -10.03 33.66
C VAL A 212 5.86 -9.17 33.79
N GLN A 213 7.05 -9.76 33.57
CA GLN A 213 8.35 -9.07 33.55
C GLN A 213 8.30 -7.73 32.78
N ALA A 214 8.72 -6.65 33.44
CA ALA A 214 8.55 -5.27 32.96
C ALA A 214 9.17 -5.01 31.58
N ILE A 215 10.32 -5.61 31.28
CA ILE A 215 11.07 -5.40 30.03
C ILE A 215 10.32 -5.98 28.82
N ARG A 216 9.83 -7.23 28.93
CA ARG A 216 9.08 -7.88 27.86
C ARG A 216 7.77 -7.13 27.56
N ARG A 217 7.11 -6.68 28.63
CA ARG A 217 5.86 -5.91 28.55
C ARG A 217 6.02 -4.59 27.77
N GLN A 218 7.09 -3.82 28.02
CA GLN A 218 7.29 -2.54 27.33
C GLN A 218 7.50 -2.73 25.83
N ARG A 219 8.26 -3.76 25.46
CA ARG A 219 8.54 -4.10 24.07
C ARG A 219 7.30 -4.56 23.30
N ASP A 220 6.51 -5.47 23.87
CA ASP A 220 5.28 -5.96 23.23
C ASP A 220 4.26 -4.81 23.08
N LYS A 221 4.18 -3.91 24.08
CA LYS A 221 3.34 -2.71 24.00
C LYS A 221 3.79 -1.77 22.88
N GLN A 222 5.08 -1.50 22.74
CA GLN A 222 5.63 -0.64 21.68
C GLN A 222 5.34 -1.21 20.29
N LEU A 223 5.56 -2.52 20.09
CA LEU A 223 5.32 -3.17 18.80
C LEU A 223 3.84 -3.25 18.45
N THR A 224 2.98 -3.61 19.40
CA THR A 224 1.53 -3.61 19.17
C THR A 224 1.02 -2.20 18.87
N ALA A 225 1.53 -1.17 19.56
CA ALA A 225 1.19 0.22 19.27
C ALA A 225 1.66 0.65 17.87
N MET A 226 2.87 0.25 17.46
CA MET A 226 3.40 0.54 16.13
C MET A 226 2.57 -0.12 15.02
N VAL A 227 2.20 -1.40 15.19
CA VAL A 227 1.34 -2.12 14.23
C VAL A 227 -0.05 -1.50 14.17
N LEU A 228 -0.66 -1.21 15.33
CA LEU A 228 -1.97 -0.57 15.39
C LEU A 228 -1.97 0.80 14.69
N ALA A 229 -0.92 1.61 14.89
CA ALA A 229 -0.77 2.89 14.21
C ALA A 229 -0.65 2.72 12.69
N LYS A 230 0.12 1.73 12.20
CA LYS A 230 0.21 1.43 10.76
C LYS A 230 -1.13 0.99 10.19
N VAL A 231 -1.89 0.16 10.91
CA VAL A 231 -3.21 -0.30 10.49
C VAL A 231 -4.23 0.84 10.48
N ALA A 232 -4.22 1.72 11.49
CA ALA A 232 -5.06 2.91 11.50
C ALA A 232 -4.76 3.81 10.30
N LEU A 233 -3.47 4.04 10.00
CA LEU A 233 -3.06 4.81 8.83
C LEU A 233 -3.43 4.12 7.52
N LEU A 234 -3.29 2.80 7.42
CA LEU A 234 -3.74 2.01 6.27
C LEU A 234 -5.24 2.22 6.01
N VAL A 235 -6.07 2.15 7.05
CA VAL A 235 -7.52 2.38 6.92
C VAL A 235 -7.80 3.79 6.41
N VAL A 236 -7.22 4.82 7.03
CA VAL A 236 -7.47 6.22 6.67
C VAL A 236 -7.00 6.55 5.25
N THR A 237 -5.87 5.98 4.83
CA THR A 237 -5.25 6.30 3.54
C THR A 237 -5.79 5.48 2.37
N VAL A 238 -6.19 4.22 2.59
CA VAL A 238 -6.67 3.34 1.52
C VAL A 238 -8.18 3.43 1.32
N PHE A 239 -8.96 3.69 2.37
CA PHE A 239 -10.41 3.73 2.29
C PHE A 239 -10.97 4.74 1.27
N PRO A 240 -10.44 5.98 1.13
CA PRO A 240 -10.91 6.93 0.12
C PRO A 240 -10.77 6.40 -1.31
N SER A 241 -9.67 5.70 -1.60
CA SER A 241 -9.39 5.11 -2.91
C SER A 241 -10.42 4.04 -3.29
N VAL A 242 -10.93 3.28 -2.32
CA VAL A 242 -11.99 2.28 -2.56
C VAL A 242 -13.30 2.97 -2.91
N ILE A 243 -13.71 3.96 -2.13
CA ILE A 243 -14.97 4.69 -2.36
C ILE A 243 -14.98 5.30 -3.76
N ILE A 244 -13.90 5.97 -4.12
CA ILE A 244 -13.78 6.66 -5.41
C ILE A 244 -13.74 5.66 -6.55
N ARG A 245 -13.06 4.53 -6.39
CA ARG A 245 -13.09 3.47 -7.41
C ARG A 245 -14.49 2.90 -7.62
N ILE A 246 -15.24 2.64 -6.55
CA ILE A 246 -16.64 2.17 -6.62
C ILE A 246 -17.52 3.23 -7.28
N HIS A 247 -17.32 4.50 -6.94
CA HIS A 247 -18.07 5.62 -7.54
C HIS A 247 -17.87 5.68 -9.05
N ILE A 248 -16.62 5.63 -9.52
CA ILE A 248 -16.26 5.67 -10.94
C ILE A 248 -16.82 4.45 -11.69
N LEU A 249 -16.77 3.25 -11.09
CA LEU A 249 -17.26 2.03 -11.73
C LEU A 249 -18.79 1.97 -11.88
N ASN A 250 -19.53 2.53 -10.92
CA ASN A 250 -21.00 2.51 -10.94
C ASN A 250 -21.60 3.67 -11.73
N ARG A 251 -20.80 4.67 -12.09
CA ARG A 251 -21.26 5.85 -12.82
C ARG A 251 -21.34 5.54 -14.31
N LYS A 252 -22.47 5.92 -14.93
CA LYS A 252 -22.59 6.00 -16.40
C LYS A 252 -21.98 7.33 -16.84
N THR A 253 -20.73 7.32 -17.29
CA THR A 253 -20.06 8.53 -17.77
C THR A 253 -20.64 8.91 -19.12
N ASP A 254 -21.24 10.11 -19.22
CA ASP A 254 -21.56 10.72 -20.50
C ASP A 254 -20.29 11.39 -21.03
N ALA A 255 -19.76 10.91 -22.16
CA ALA A 255 -18.47 11.35 -22.69
C ALA A 255 -18.44 12.84 -23.09
N ASN A 256 -19.62 13.47 -23.18
CA ASN A 256 -19.77 14.88 -23.52
C ASN A 256 -19.66 15.83 -22.32
N ASP A 257 -19.61 15.33 -21.08
CA ASP A 257 -19.41 16.17 -19.90
C ASP A 257 -17.93 16.30 -19.52
N TYR A 258 -17.24 17.21 -20.23
CA TYR A 258 -15.82 17.50 -20.02
C TYR A 258 -15.47 17.94 -18.59
N ILE A 259 -16.40 18.58 -17.88
CA ILE A 259 -16.16 19.04 -16.51
C ILE A 259 -16.13 17.84 -15.56
N GLN A 260 -17.07 16.91 -15.72
CA GLN A 260 -17.11 15.71 -14.88
C GLN A 260 -15.87 14.84 -15.04
N VAL A 261 -15.39 14.64 -16.27
CA VAL A 261 -14.15 13.89 -16.52
C VAL A 261 -12.95 14.55 -15.83
N ALA A 262 -12.85 15.88 -15.90
CA ALA A 262 -11.79 16.63 -15.24
C ALA A 262 -11.84 16.50 -13.70
N VAL A 263 -13.03 16.54 -13.11
CA VAL A 263 -13.24 16.35 -11.67
C VAL A 263 -12.89 14.92 -11.25
N ASP A 264 -13.34 13.92 -11.99
CA ASP A 264 -13.07 12.51 -11.69
C ASP A 264 -11.55 12.21 -11.73
N GLN A 265 -10.82 12.84 -12.65
CA GLN A 265 -9.36 12.75 -12.73
C GLN A 265 -8.67 13.40 -11.53
N LEU A 266 -9.13 14.58 -11.09
CA LEU A 266 -8.59 15.25 -9.92
C LEU A 266 -8.82 14.43 -8.65
N ILE A 267 -10.05 13.95 -8.45
CA ILE A 267 -10.44 13.11 -7.31
C ILE A 267 -9.63 11.81 -7.30
N SER A 268 -9.43 11.19 -8.46
CA SER A 268 -8.57 10.01 -8.61
C SER A 268 -7.13 10.30 -8.21
N SER A 269 -6.56 11.41 -8.68
CA SER A 269 -5.19 11.82 -8.35
C SER A 269 -5.00 12.02 -6.85
N VAL A 270 -5.93 12.71 -6.19
CA VAL A 270 -5.89 12.90 -4.72
C VAL A 270 -6.01 11.56 -3.99
N SER A 271 -6.87 10.65 -4.46
CA SER A 271 -7.03 9.32 -3.87
C SER A 271 -5.75 8.49 -3.95
N TYR A 272 -5.14 8.45 -5.13
CA TYR A 272 -3.87 7.74 -5.31
C TYR A 272 -2.75 8.39 -4.49
N ALA A 273 -2.74 9.72 -4.31
CA ALA A 273 -1.81 10.39 -3.40
C ALA A 273 -1.94 9.87 -1.97
N LEU A 274 -3.19 9.74 -1.47
CA LEU A 274 -3.45 9.17 -0.14
C LEU A 274 -2.99 7.72 -0.07
N PHE A 275 -3.27 6.92 -1.10
CA PHE A 275 -2.79 5.54 -1.19
C PHE A 275 -1.26 5.45 -1.10
N TYR A 276 -0.51 6.27 -1.86
CA TYR A 276 0.95 6.29 -1.81
C TYR A 276 1.49 6.86 -0.49
N THR A 277 0.72 7.72 0.19
CA THR A 277 1.07 8.21 1.54
C THR A 277 1.14 7.07 2.56
N ASN A 278 0.36 5.99 2.39
CA ASN A 278 0.48 4.79 3.21
C ASN A 278 1.90 4.19 3.18
N SER A 279 2.56 4.23 2.02
CA SER A 279 3.94 3.78 1.84
C SER A 279 4.97 4.80 2.33
N ALA A 280 4.57 6.04 2.63
CA ALA A 280 5.44 7.06 3.22
C ALA A 280 5.33 7.15 4.76
N VAL A 281 4.54 6.27 5.39
CA VAL A 281 4.30 6.30 6.84
C VAL A 281 5.59 6.05 7.62
N ARG A 282 5.97 7.04 8.41
CA ARG A 282 7.08 6.94 9.36
C ARG A 282 6.61 6.28 10.65
N HIS A 283 7.31 5.25 11.11
CA HIS A 283 6.97 4.59 12.37
C HIS A 283 7.75 5.21 13.53
N PHE A 284 7.31 6.39 14.00
CA PHE A 284 7.95 7.05 15.13
C PHE A 284 7.31 6.61 16.45
N PHE A 285 7.81 5.51 17.01
CA PHE A 285 7.63 5.19 18.42
C PHE A 285 8.90 4.50 18.94
N VAL A 286 9.84 5.33 19.40
CA VAL A 286 10.94 4.93 20.29
C VAL A 286 10.45 5.11 21.72
#